data_AF-A0A0F9KLJ8-F1
#
_entry.id   AF-A0A0F9KLJ8-F1
#
_cell.length_a   1.000
_cell.length_b   1.000
_cell.length_c   1.000
_cell.angle_alpha   90.00
_cell.angle_beta   90.00
_cell.angle_gamma   90.00
#
_symmetry.space_group_name_H-M   'P 1'
#
loop_
_entity.id
_entity.type
_entity.pdbx_description
1 polymer ?
#
loop_
_entity_poly.entity_id
_entity_poly.type
_entity_poly.pdbx_seq_one_letter_code
_entity_poly.pdbx_strand_id
1 'polypeptide(L)'
;MAVVNISGTIEVLVASTAALTEIPPTITVAATGPTSVRVTFSKIMQDDMELDTPSNYTLTPITPNTAPVAVNAATPEGGGSPTFVDLTVTEMTDGATYELAVDPNVVDLTGQPVEVPAQFTGQGQKPSVVSATALTTNKIRVVFDELMSLDGLNDRNNYTVTPQAAGVGAVFVNSVDLIGVNPSLVDLNVTEMKDGGSYLLEVDSSGPVRDVALNPVDPANDSTALVGVGEKPTLLRAEAISKTRVDLIFSETMRDNSDIRTAENYLWDTAEAEDDITTIAVLAVAENTVKLVTDEQTPSVQYNLTIG
;
A
#
# COMPACT_ATOMS: atom_id res chain seq x y z
N MET A 1 -65.60 -68.39 -46.69
CA MET A 1 -65.04 -68.03 -48.00
C MET A 1 -64.05 -66.91 -47.75
N ALA A 2 -62.77 -67.26 -47.70
CA ALA A 2 -61.68 -66.32 -47.46
C ALA A 2 -61.37 -65.60 -48.78
N VAL A 3 -61.31 -64.27 -48.72
CA VAL A 3 -60.64 -63.47 -49.74
C VAL A 3 -59.52 -62.74 -49.02
N VAL A 4 -58.33 -63.31 -49.16
CA VAL A 4 -57.06 -62.67 -48.87
C VAL A 4 -56.75 -61.79 -50.09
N ASN A 5 -56.47 -60.51 -49.85
CA ASN A 5 -55.79 -59.67 -50.82
C ASN A 5 -54.58 -59.03 -50.16
N ILE A 6 -53.40 -59.46 -50.62
CA ILE A 6 -52.08 -59.01 -50.22
C ILE A 6 -51.64 -58.03 -51.30
N SER A 7 -51.59 -56.76 -50.97
CA SER A 7 -50.76 -55.79 -51.69
C SER A 7 -50.26 -54.81 -50.66
N GLY A 8 -49.25 -55.28 -49.91
CA GLY A 8 -48.50 -54.49 -48.96
C GLY A 8 -47.71 -53.42 -49.69
N THR A 9 -47.93 -52.17 -49.29
CA THR A 9 -46.88 -51.18 -49.19
C THR A 9 -47.13 -50.48 -47.87
N ILE A 10 -46.49 -50.98 -46.81
CA ILE A 10 -46.34 -50.20 -45.60
C ILE A 10 -45.31 -49.15 -46.00
N GLU A 11 -45.76 -47.93 -46.28
CA GLU A 11 -44.87 -46.78 -46.23
C GLU A 11 -44.41 -46.67 -44.78
N VAL A 12 -43.29 -47.31 -44.47
CA VAL A 12 -42.50 -46.95 -43.32
C VAL A 12 -42.02 -45.55 -43.65
N LEU A 13 -42.74 -44.55 -43.14
CA LEU A 13 -42.23 -43.20 -43.04
C LEU A 13 -40.99 -43.31 -42.14
N VAL A 14 -39.83 -43.53 -42.77
CA VAL A 14 -38.55 -43.39 -42.12
C VAL A 14 -38.50 -41.93 -41.76
N ALA A 15 -38.87 -41.61 -40.51
CA ALA A 15 -38.59 -40.31 -39.95
C ALA A 15 -37.10 -40.11 -40.19
N SER A 16 -36.78 -39.21 -41.11
CA SER A 16 -35.43 -38.71 -41.27
C SER A 16 -35.04 -38.23 -39.88
N THR A 17 -34.15 -38.98 -39.22
CA THR A 17 -33.33 -38.45 -38.16
C THR A 17 -32.41 -37.45 -38.84
N ALA A 18 -32.95 -36.29 -39.23
CA ALA A 18 -32.14 -35.10 -39.28
C ALA A 18 -31.48 -35.06 -37.90
N ALA A 19 -30.17 -35.26 -37.85
CA ALA A 19 -29.41 -34.99 -36.65
C ALA A 19 -29.81 -33.57 -36.27
N LEU A 20 -30.57 -33.42 -35.19
CA LEU A 20 -30.75 -32.12 -34.59
C LEU A 20 -29.33 -31.71 -34.24
N THR A 21 -28.83 -30.69 -34.93
CA THR A 21 -27.51 -30.15 -34.62
C THR A 21 -27.57 -29.67 -33.18
N GLU A 22 -26.98 -30.46 -32.28
CA GLU A 22 -26.84 -30.07 -30.88
C GLU A 22 -26.08 -28.74 -30.85
N ILE A 23 -26.64 -27.75 -30.16
CA ILE A 23 -26.02 -26.44 -30.01
C ILE A 23 -24.92 -26.58 -28.96
N PRO A 24 -23.66 -26.19 -29.23
CA PRO A 24 -22.61 -26.22 -28.23
C PRO A 24 -22.97 -25.42 -26.96
N PRO A 25 -22.51 -25.82 -25.77
CA PRO A 25 -22.70 -25.04 -24.56
C PRO A 25 -22.02 -23.67 -24.67
N THR A 26 -22.75 -22.58 -24.45
CA THR A 26 -22.17 -21.24 -24.23
C THR A 26 -21.85 -21.00 -22.75
N ILE A 27 -21.01 -20.00 -22.45
CA ILE A 27 -20.66 -19.58 -21.09
C ILE A 27 -21.00 -18.11 -20.80
N THR A 28 -21.23 -17.82 -19.52
CA THR A 28 -21.09 -16.48 -18.94
C THR A 28 -20.02 -16.50 -17.86
N VAL A 29 -19.25 -15.42 -17.73
CA VAL A 29 -18.11 -15.34 -16.82
C VAL A 29 -18.19 -14.05 -16.01
N ALA A 30 -17.91 -14.13 -14.72
CA ALA A 30 -17.86 -12.97 -13.85
C ALA A 30 -16.84 -13.15 -12.73
N ALA A 31 -16.10 -12.09 -12.42
CA ALA A 31 -15.35 -12.02 -11.17
C ALA A 31 -16.33 -12.01 -9.98
N THR A 32 -16.08 -12.85 -8.99
CA THR A 32 -16.83 -12.93 -7.74
C THR A 32 -16.04 -12.40 -6.54
N GLY A 33 -14.75 -12.11 -6.75
CA GLY A 33 -13.85 -11.41 -5.83
C GLY A 33 -12.46 -11.22 -6.47
N PRO A 34 -11.48 -10.66 -5.74
CA PRO A 34 -10.15 -10.35 -6.28
C PRO A 34 -9.40 -11.54 -6.88
N THR A 35 -9.62 -12.72 -6.31
CA THR A 35 -8.95 -13.98 -6.66
C THR A 35 -9.95 -15.07 -7.06
N SER A 36 -11.19 -14.69 -7.42
CA SER A 36 -12.27 -15.64 -7.70
C SER A 36 -13.08 -15.25 -8.92
N VAL A 37 -13.31 -16.23 -9.81
CA VAL A 37 -14.09 -16.06 -11.04
C VAL A 37 -15.08 -17.21 -11.15
N ARG A 38 -16.34 -16.93 -11.48
CA ARG A 38 -17.34 -17.95 -11.77
C ARG A 38 -17.58 -18.05 -13.27
N VAL A 39 -17.47 -19.26 -13.80
CA VAL A 39 -17.86 -19.64 -15.16
C VAL A 39 -19.18 -20.38 -15.07
N THR A 40 -20.23 -19.85 -15.69
CA THR A 40 -21.56 -20.49 -15.72
C THR A 40 -21.82 -21.00 -17.13
N PHE A 41 -22.17 -22.28 -17.23
CA PHE A 41 -22.47 -22.95 -18.50
C PHE A 41 -23.98 -22.89 -18.77
N SER A 42 -24.35 -22.81 -20.05
CA SER A 42 -25.76 -22.89 -20.49
C SER A 42 -26.33 -24.31 -20.45
N LYS A 43 -25.48 -25.33 -20.26
CA LYS A 43 -25.83 -26.75 -20.17
C LYS A 43 -25.11 -27.41 -18.99
N ILE A 44 -25.58 -28.61 -18.62
CA ILE A 44 -24.88 -29.48 -17.68
C ILE A 44 -23.61 -30.02 -18.35
N MET A 45 -22.50 -29.90 -17.65
CA MET A 45 -21.18 -30.35 -18.10
C MET A 45 -20.86 -31.76 -17.62
N GLN A 46 -19.88 -32.42 -18.25
CA GLN A 46 -19.33 -33.67 -17.73
C GLN A 46 -18.59 -33.41 -16.43
N ASP A 47 -18.94 -34.15 -15.38
CA ASP A 47 -18.25 -34.10 -14.09
C ASP A 47 -17.04 -35.04 -14.12
N ASP A 48 -15.94 -34.55 -14.70
CA ASP A 48 -14.70 -35.30 -14.88
C ASP A 48 -13.46 -34.43 -14.62
N MET A 49 -12.29 -35.02 -14.86
CA MET A 49 -11.00 -34.37 -14.64
C MET A 49 -10.76 -33.19 -15.60
N GLU A 50 -11.40 -33.16 -16.77
CA GLU A 50 -11.21 -32.04 -17.69
C GLU A 50 -11.90 -30.79 -17.14
N LEU A 51 -13.05 -30.94 -16.48
CA LEU A 51 -13.78 -29.83 -15.88
C LEU A 51 -13.07 -29.24 -14.64
N ASP A 52 -12.35 -30.07 -13.87
CA ASP A 52 -11.63 -29.66 -12.64
C ASP A 52 -10.15 -29.25 -12.86
N THR A 53 -9.61 -29.46 -14.06
CA THR A 53 -8.20 -29.16 -14.38
C THR A 53 -7.98 -27.65 -14.59
N PRO A 54 -7.18 -26.97 -13.76
CA PRO A 54 -6.99 -25.51 -13.85
C PRO A 54 -6.40 -25.05 -15.18
N SER A 55 -5.50 -25.84 -15.79
CA SER A 55 -4.86 -25.50 -17.07
C SER A 55 -5.82 -25.51 -18.26
N ASN A 56 -7.03 -26.05 -18.10
CA ASN A 56 -8.07 -26.00 -19.12
C ASN A 56 -8.76 -24.63 -19.18
N TYR A 57 -8.42 -23.71 -18.29
CA TYR A 57 -8.95 -22.36 -18.24
C TYR A 57 -7.80 -21.36 -18.38
N THR A 58 -7.86 -20.51 -19.40
CA THR A 58 -6.83 -19.47 -19.63
C THR A 58 -7.47 -18.09 -19.61
N LEU A 59 -7.01 -17.22 -18.71
CA LEU A 59 -7.43 -15.83 -18.62
C LEU A 59 -6.36 -14.94 -19.25
N THR A 60 -6.71 -14.26 -20.33
CA THR A 60 -5.82 -13.32 -21.00
C THR A 60 -6.31 -11.89 -20.78
N PRO A 61 -5.49 -11.00 -20.19
CA PRO A 61 -5.87 -9.59 -20.13
C PRO A 61 -5.93 -9.00 -21.54
N ILE A 62 -7.03 -8.31 -21.85
CA ILE A 62 -7.19 -7.57 -23.12
C ILE A 62 -7.01 -6.07 -22.92
N THR A 63 -7.14 -5.58 -21.69
CA THR A 63 -6.75 -4.21 -21.33
C THR A 63 -5.22 -4.09 -21.37
N PRO A 64 -4.65 -3.08 -22.06
CA PRO A 64 -3.20 -2.87 -22.09
C PRO A 64 -2.62 -2.65 -20.68
N ASN A 65 -1.35 -3.06 -20.48
CA ASN A 65 -0.61 -2.88 -19.23
C ASN A 65 -1.28 -3.50 -17.99
N THR A 66 -2.06 -4.56 -18.19
CA THR A 66 -2.73 -5.31 -17.12
C THR A 66 -1.90 -6.54 -16.75
N ALA A 67 -1.89 -6.91 -15.46
CA ALA A 67 -1.15 -8.07 -15.00
C ALA A 67 -1.72 -9.37 -15.59
N PRO A 68 -0.87 -10.33 -15.98
CA PRO A 68 -1.34 -11.66 -16.35
C PRO A 68 -1.97 -12.35 -15.13
N VAL A 69 -3.01 -13.15 -15.37
CA VAL A 69 -3.73 -13.88 -14.32
C VAL A 69 -3.55 -15.37 -14.53
N ALA A 70 -3.12 -16.09 -13.50
CA ALA A 70 -3.00 -17.53 -13.51
C ALA A 70 -4.19 -18.20 -12.82
N VAL A 71 -4.66 -19.33 -13.36
CA VAL A 71 -5.68 -20.18 -12.73
C VAL A 71 -4.98 -21.18 -11.82
N ASN A 72 -5.26 -21.10 -10.53
CA ASN A 72 -4.66 -21.95 -9.49
C ASN A 72 -5.53 -23.16 -9.17
N ALA A 73 -6.85 -23.04 -9.29
CA ALA A 73 -7.81 -24.11 -9.08
C ALA A 73 -9.06 -23.91 -9.93
N ALA A 74 -9.71 -25.01 -10.33
CA ALA A 74 -11.04 -25.03 -10.89
C ALA A 74 -11.89 -25.99 -10.05
N THR A 75 -13.02 -25.50 -9.53
CA THR A 75 -13.91 -26.25 -8.65
C THR A 75 -15.30 -26.31 -9.27
N PRO A 76 -15.67 -27.43 -9.91
CA PRO A 76 -17.01 -27.62 -10.44
C PRO A 76 -18.08 -27.57 -9.35
N GLU A 77 -19.30 -27.19 -9.74
CA GLU A 77 -20.49 -27.36 -8.90
C GLU A 77 -20.63 -28.83 -8.49
N GLY A 78 -20.71 -29.09 -7.19
CA GLY A 78 -20.86 -30.45 -6.67
C GLY A 78 -22.23 -31.06 -7.02
N GLY A 79 -22.28 -32.39 -7.14
CA GLY A 79 -23.55 -33.13 -7.30
C GLY A 79 -23.71 -33.90 -8.61
N GLY A 80 -22.65 -34.07 -9.42
CA GLY A 80 -22.66 -34.93 -10.61
C GLY A 80 -23.33 -34.32 -11.83
N SER A 81 -23.76 -33.06 -11.77
CA SER A 81 -24.40 -32.34 -12.88
C SER A 81 -24.04 -30.86 -12.85
N PRO A 82 -22.75 -30.52 -12.98
CA PRO A 82 -22.26 -29.16 -12.81
C PRO A 82 -22.79 -28.22 -13.89
N THR A 83 -23.27 -27.06 -13.47
CA THR A 83 -23.67 -25.93 -14.34
C THR A 83 -22.77 -24.71 -14.17
N PHE A 84 -21.83 -24.75 -13.23
CA PHE A 84 -20.78 -23.74 -13.10
C PHE A 84 -19.47 -24.35 -12.60
N VAL A 85 -18.39 -23.60 -12.79
CA VAL A 85 -17.07 -23.83 -12.19
C VAL A 85 -16.62 -22.54 -11.53
N ASP A 86 -16.19 -22.64 -10.27
CA ASP A 86 -15.49 -21.56 -9.58
C ASP A 86 -13.99 -21.71 -9.78
N LEU A 87 -13.37 -20.69 -10.36
CA LEU A 87 -11.94 -20.58 -10.56
C LEU A 87 -11.31 -19.78 -9.41
N THR A 88 -10.26 -20.32 -8.81
CA THR A 88 -9.34 -19.56 -7.95
C THR A 88 -8.19 -19.09 -8.80
N VAL A 89 -7.95 -17.78 -8.83
CA VAL A 89 -6.95 -17.15 -9.69
C VAL A 89 -5.95 -16.34 -8.87
N THR A 90 -4.81 -15.97 -9.47
CA THR A 90 -4.02 -14.85 -8.93
C THR A 90 -4.84 -13.57 -9.00
N GLU A 91 -4.51 -12.59 -8.17
CA GLU A 91 -5.26 -11.34 -8.13
C GLU A 91 -5.37 -10.67 -9.50
N MET A 92 -6.57 -10.20 -9.82
CA MET A 92 -6.86 -9.46 -11.04
C MET A 92 -6.62 -7.96 -10.83
N THR A 93 -6.34 -7.25 -11.93
CA THR A 93 -6.34 -5.79 -11.93
C THR A 93 -7.79 -5.29 -11.92
N ASP A 94 -8.11 -4.39 -10.98
CA ASP A 94 -9.42 -3.79 -10.79
C ASP A 94 -9.89 -3.03 -12.04
N GLY A 95 -11.09 -3.38 -12.53
CA GLY A 95 -11.68 -2.76 -13.71
C GLY A 95 -11.05 -3.16 -15.05
N ALA A 96 -9.98 -3.95 -15.07
CA ALA A 96 -9.41 -4.47 -16.31
C ALA A 96 -10.35 -5.51 -16.95
N THR A 97 -10.28 -5.66 -18.27
CA THR A 97 -11.06 -6.68 -18.99
C THR A 97 -10.18 -7.88 -19.31
N TYR A 98 -10.73 -9.06 -19.07
CA TYR A 98 -10.10 -10.35 -19.32
C TYR A 98 -10.94 -11.17 -20.29
N GLU A 99 -10.25 -11.98 -21.08
CA GLU A 99 -10.85 -12.98 -21.97
C GLU A 99 -10.57 -14.38 -21.40
N LEU A 100 -11.62 -15.17 -21.21
CA LEU A 100 -11.54 -16.57 -20.84
C LEU A 100 -11.59 -17.44 -22.10
N ALA A 101 -10.56 -18.24 -22.27
CA ALA A 101 -10.56 -19.42 -23.13
C ALA A 101 -10.71 -20.69 -22.28
N VAL A 102 -11.42 -21.67 -22.83
CA VAL A 102 -11.63 -22.99 -22.22
C VAL A 102 -11.13 -24.05 -23.19
N ASP A 103 -10.41 -25.05 -22.70
CA ASP A 103 -9.92 -26.17 -23.50
C ASP A 103 -11.11 -26.95 -24.13
N PRO A 104 -11.03 -27.35 -25.41
CA PRO A 104 -12.10 -28.08 -26.09
C PRO A 104 -12.44 -29.44 -25.47
N ASN A 105 -11.62 -29.99 -24.56
CA ASN A 105 -11.96 -31.21 -23.83
C ASN A 105 -12.98 -30.97 -22.70
N VAL A 106 -13.23 -29.71 -22.31
CA VAL A 106 -14.34 -29.37 -21.41
C VAL A 106 -15.64 -29.39 -22.19
N VAL A 107 -16.45 -30.43 -21.99
CA VAL A 107 -17.61 -30.75 -22.84
C VAL A 107 -18.90 -30.95 -22.05
N ASP A 108 -20.05 -30.77 -22.71
CA ASP A 108 -21.34 -31.15 -22.16
C ASP A 108 -21.54 -32.69 -22.11
N LEU A 109 -22.65 -33.14 -21.54
CA LEU A 109 -22.99 -34.57 -21.46
C LEU A 109 -23.09 -35.28 -22.83
N THR A 110 -23.18 -34.53 -23.93
CA THR A 110 -23.21 -35.06 -25.30
C THR A 110 -21.84 -35.01 -26.00
N GLY A 111 -20.82 -34.48 -25.32
CA GLY A 111 -19.46 -34.34 -25.85
C GLY A 111 -19.23 -33.08 -26.69
N GLN A 112 -20.12 -32.08 -26.62
CA GLN A 112 -19.94 -30.81 -27.33
C GLN A 112 -19.04 -29.86 -26.50
N PRO A 113 -17.99 -29.28 -27.10
CA PRO A 113 -17.10 -28.34 -26.43
C PRO A 113 -17.79 -27.00 -26.17
N VAL A 114 -17.28 -26.25 -25.20
CA VAL A 114 -17.76 -24.89 -24.89
C VAL A 114 -17.47 -23.92 -26.03
N GLU A 115 -18.45 -23.08 -26.36
CA GLU A 115 -18.29 -21.95 -27.26
C GLU A 115 -17.56 -20.80 -26.54
N VAL A 116 -16.41 -20.41 -27.09
CA VAL A 116 -15.44 -19.45 -26.52
C VAL A 116 -14.96 -18.47 -27.59
N PRO A 117 -14.39 -17.30 -27.23
CA PRO A 117 -14.10 -16.81 -25.88
C PRO A 117 -15.26 -16.05 -25.21
N ALA A 118 -15.17 -15.88 -23.89
CA ALA A 118 -16.04 -14.99 -23.13
C ALA A 118 -15.23 -13.93 -22.38
N GLN A 119 -15.76 -12.72 -22.27
CA GLN A 119 -15.08 -11.60 -21.62
C GLN A 119 -15.78 -11.20 -20.32
N PHE A 120 -14.99 -10.71 -19.37
CA PHE A 120 -15.49 -10.21 -18.09
C PHE A 120 -14.56 -9.12 -17.53
N THR A 121 -15.11 -8.32 -16.60
CA THR A 121 -14.34 -7.30 -15.88
C THR A 121 -13.77 -7.90 -14.60
N GLY A 122 -12.46 -7.74 -14.42
CA GLY A 122 -11.75 -8.12 -13.21
C GLY A 122 -12.13 -7.24 -12.02
N GLN A 123 -12.06 -7.84 -10.84
CA GLN A 123 -12.13 -7.15 -9.57
C GLN A 123 -10.77 -7.28 -8.93
N GLY A 124 -10.17 -6.19 -8.49
CA GLY A 124 -8.89 -6.19 -7.78
C GLY A 124 -9.03 -5.51 -6.44
N GLN A 125 -8.11 -5.79 -5.52
CA GLN A 125 -7.96 -5.02 -4.30
C GLN A 125 -6.90 -3.94 -4.53
N LYS A 126 -7.15 -2.73 -4.03
CA LYS A 126 -6.16 -1.65 -4.13
C LYS A 126 -5.30 -1.66 -2.87
N PRO A 127 -3.97 -1.53 -2.99
CA PRO A 127 -3.11 -1.43 -1.83
C PRO A 127 -3.36 -0.15 -1.06
N SER A 128 -3.15 -0.19 0.25
CA SER A 128 -3.29 0.93 1.18
C SER A 128 -1.97 1.23 1.90
N VAL A 129 -1.73 2.50 2.21
CA VAL A 129 -0.66 2.90 3.13
C VAL A 129 -1.12 2.65 4.56
N VAL A 130 -0.56 1.64 5.21
CA VAL A 130 -0.92 1.23 6.58
C VAL A 130 -0.30 2.16 7.62
N SER A 131 0.97 2.53 7.43
CA SER A 131 1.68 3.37 8.38
C SER A 131 2.95 3.99 7.80
N ALA A 132 3.40 5.08 8.44
CA ALA A 132 4.72 5.65 8.26
C ALA A 132 5.37 5.90 9.62
N THR A 133 6.62 5.49 9.79
CA THR A 133 7.34 5.62 11.07
C THR A 133 8.73 6.20 10.84
N ALA A 134 9.08 7.29 11.52
CA ALA A 134 10.45 7.77 11.55
C ALA A 134 11.33 6.79 12.33
N LEU A 135 12.34 6.22 11.66
CA LEU A 135 13.29 5.27 12.25
C LEU A 135 14.51 5.99 12.83
N THR A 136 14.96 7.03 12.12
CA THR A 136 16.06 7.92 12.51
C THR A 136 15.70 9.34 12.09
N THR A 137 16.60 10.29 12.32
CA THR A 137 16.44 11.69 11.92
C THR A 137 16.27 11.91 10.42
N ASN A 138 16.72 10.95 9.61
CA ASN A 138 16.74 11.04 8.15
C ASN A 138 16.10 9.83 7.46
N LYS A 139 15.34 9.02 8.18
CA LYS A 139 14.75 7.80 7.62
C LYS A 139 13.33 7.57 8.09
N ILE A 140 12.43 7.35 7.13
CA ILE A 140 11.03 6.99 7.37
C ILE A 140 10.79 5.60 6.78
N ARG A 141 10.16 4.69 7.52
CA ARG A 141 9.63 3.44 6.99
C ARG A 141 8.17 3.61 6.62
N VAL A 142 7.82 3.26 5.40
CA VAL A 142 6.43 3.18 4.90
C VAL A 142 6.04 1.72 4.83
N VAL A 143 4.83 1.40 5.27
CA VAL A 143 4.27 0.05 5.24
C VAL A 143 2.98 0.05 4.45
N PHE A 144 2.88 -0.85 3.48
CA PHE A 144 1.68 -1.17 2.71
C PHE A 144 1.02 -2.43 3.28
N ASP A 145 -0.27 -2.64 3.01
CA ASP A 145 -1.03 -3.81 3.46
C ASP A 145 -0.78 -5.07 2.61
N GLU A 146 -0.12 -4.93 1.47
CA GLU A 146 0.19 -6.01 0.55
C GLU A 146 1.54 -5.84 -0.17
N LEU A 147 1.87 -6.78 -1.05
CA LEU A 147 3.12 -6.76 -1.80
C LEU A 147 3.04 -5.77 -2.96
N MET A 148 4.01 -4.86 -3.04
CA MET A 148 4.04 -3.86 -4.09
C MET A 148 4.85 -4.33 -5.30
N SER A 149 4.46 -3.87 -6.49
CA SER A 149 5.30 -3.95 -7.70
C SER A 149 6.53 -3.07 -7.53
N LEU A 150 7.63 -3.47 -8.15
CA LEU A 150 8.86 -2.67 -8.15
C LEU A 150 8.77 -1.43 -9.05
N ASP A 151 7.86 -1.44 -10.03
CA ASP A 151 7.68 -0.32 -10.94
C ASP A 151 7.12 0.90 -10.21
N GLY A 152 7.75 2.06 -10.38
CA GLY A 152 7.41 3.30 -9.66
C GLY A 152 7.74 3.32 -8.16
N LEU A 153 7.79 2.19 -7.47
CA LEU A 153 7.92 2.12 -6.01
C LEU A 153 9.21 2.76 -5.47
N ASN A 154 10.30 2.69 -6.24
CA ASN A 154 11.60 3.27 -5.88
C ASN A 154 11.80 4.74 -6.33
N ASP A 155 10.82 5.33 -7.01
CA ASP A 155 10.90 6.74 -7.40
C ASP A 155 10.44 7.62 -6.24
N ARG A 156 11.39 8.41 -5.72
CA ARG A 156 11.16 9.37 -4.65
C ARG A 156 10.05 10.38 -4.96
N ASN A 157 9.79 10.68 -6.23
CA ASN A 157 8.80 11.70 -6.61
C ASN A 157 7.37 11.23 -6.35
N ASN A 158 7.16 9.93 -6.10
CA ASN A 158 5.86 9.38 -5.73
C ASN A 158 5.56 9.51 -4.24
N TYR A 159 6.44 10.15 -3.46
CA TYR A 159 6.30 10.31 -2.02
C TYR A 159 6.46 11.78 -1.65
N THR A 160 5.51 12.29 -0.88
CA THR A 160 5.55 13.66 -0.33
C THR A 160 5.46 13.62 1.18
N VAL A 161 6.29 14.41 1.86
CA VAL A 161 6.27 14.55 3.33
C VAL A 161 5.99 16.01 3.67
N THR A 162 4.76 16.29 4.11
CA THR A 162 4.28 17.66 4.33
C THR A 162 4.19 17.97 5.83
N PRO A 163 4.84 19.04 6.33
CA PRO A 163 4.69 19.46 7.72
C PRO A 163 3.25 19.90 8.03
N GLN A 164 2.71 19.44 9.17
CA GLN A 164 1.32 19.69 9.56
C GLN A 164 1.15 20.85 10.55
N ALA A 165 2.24 21.40 11.07
CA ALA A 165 2.22 22.49 12.04
C ALA A 165 3.20 23.61 11.70
N ALA A 166 2.85 24.84 12.08
CA ALA A 166 3.71 26.00 11.89
C ALA A 166 5.04 25.84 12.65
N GLY A 167 6.15 26.11 11.98
CA GLY A 167 7.50 25.97 12.56
C GLY A 167 8.06 24.55 12.55
N VAL A 168 7.35 23.59 11.93
CA VAL A 168 7.90 22.30 11.51
C VAL A 168 8.49 22.50 10.11
N GLY A 169 9.80 22.26 9.95
CA GLY A 169 10.50 22.47 8.68
C GLY A 169 10.02 21.52 7.58
N ALA A 170 10.22 21.91 6.32
CA ALA A 170 9.94 21.05 5.18
C ALA A 170 10.87 19.82 5.19
N VAL A 171 10.33 18.67 4.78
CA VAL A 171 11.08 17.41 4.65
C VAL A 171 11.03 16.97 3.20
N PHE A 172 12.19 16.69 2.61
CA PHE A 172 12.30 16.25 1.22
C PHE A 172 12.74 14.80 1.16
N VAL A 173 12.12 14.03 0.26
CA VAL A 173 12.53 12.65 -0.02
C VAL A 173 13.73 12.67 -0.96
N ASN A 174 14.87 12.16 -0.48
CA ASN A 174 16.11 12.11 -1.24
C ASN A 174 16.18 10.85 -2.11
N SER A 175 15.82 9.69 -1.54
CA SER A 175 15.78 8.40 -2.20
C SER A 175 14.84 7.42 -1.48
N VAL A 176 14.57 6.28 -2.14
CA VAL A 176 13.76 5.18 -1.59
C VAL A 176 14.60 3.90 -1.64
N ASP A 177 14.77 3.26 -0.49
CA ASP A 177 15.40 1.95 -0.35
C ASP A 177 14.31 0.87 -0.30
N LEU A 178 14.39 -0.08 -1.22
CA LEU A 178 13.48 -1.23 -1.28
C LEU A 178 13.95 -2.33 -0.33
N ILE A 179 13.02 -2.92 0.44
CA ILE A 179 13.36 -3.97 1.41
C ILE A 179 12.81 -5.32 0.95
N GLY A 180 13.58 -6.01 0.12
CA GLY A 180 13.24 -7.32 -0.43
C GLY A 180 12.81 -7.27 -1.89
N VAL A 181 12.26 -8.40 -2.37
CA VAL A 181 11.65 -8.52 -3.71
C VAL A 181 10.14 -8.38 -3.56
N ASN A 182 9.51 -7.49 -4.33
CA ASN A 182 8.10 -7.08 -4.18
C ASN A 182 7.74 -6.70 -2.74
N PRO A 183 8.36 -5.64 -2.21
CA PRO A 183 8.28 -5.36 -0.79
C PRO A 183 6.89 -4.80 -0.42
N SER A 184 6.40 -5.16 0.77
CA SER A 184 5.28 -4.45 1.41
C SER A 184 5.74 -3.25 2.26
N LEU A 185 7.04 -2.94 2.23
CA LEU A 185 7.61 -1.84 3.00
C LEU A 185 8.83 -1.22 2.30
N VAL A 186 8.97 0.09 2.42
CA VAL A 186 10.11 0.84 1.88
C VAL A 186 10.68 1.77 2.93
N ASP A 187 11.99 2.03 2.85
CA ASP A 187 12.64 3.06 3.66
C ASP A 187 12.89 4.30 2.79
N LEU A 188 12.27 5.42 3.14
CA LEU A 188 12.56 6.72 2.55
C LEU A 188 13.76 7.33 3.26
N ASN A 189 14.78 7.70 2.50
CA ASN A 189 15.84 8.56 3.01
C ASN A 189 15.42 10.01 2.79
N VAL A 190 15.32 10.78 3.85
CA VAL A 190 14.76 12.14 3.85
C VAL A 190 15.76 13.16 4.39
N THR A 191 15.52 14.44 4.15
CA THR A 191 16.19 15.51 4.93
C THR A 191 15.80 15.40 6.40
N GLU A 192 16.58 16.04 7.27
CA GLU A 192 16.36 15.94 8.71
C GLU A 192 14.93 16.35 9.09
N MET A 193 14.28 15.49 9.88
CA MET A 193 12.99 15.79 10.49
C MET A 193 13.20 16.52 11.81
N LYS A 194 12.24 17.36 12.19
CA LYS A 194 12.23 18.02 13.49
C LYS A 194 11.74 17.05 14.56
N ASP A 195 12.43 17.01 15.70
CA ASP A 195 12.04 16.16 16.83
C ASP A 195 10.63 16.52 17.33
N GLY A 196 9.76 15.52 17.41
CA GLY A 196 8.34 15.70 17.77
C GLY A 196 7.51 16.45 16.70
N GLY A 197 8.08 16.75 15.53
CA GLY A 197 7.36 17.41 14.44
C GLY A 197 6.26 16.52 13.87
N SER A 198 5.08 17.09 13.59
CA SER A 198 3.99 16.35 12.94
C SER A 198 4.07 16.49 11.43
N TYR A 199 4.01 15.36 10.72
CA TYR A 199 4.06 15.29 9.26
C TYR A 199 2.94 14.41 8.71
N LEU A 200 2.57 14.66 7.45
CA LEU A 200 1.73 13.79 6.64
C LEU A 200 2.61 13.21 5.52
N LEU A 201 2.67 11.89 5.42
CA LEU A 201 3.21 11.20 4.25
C LEU A 201 2.07 10.93 3.28
N GLU A 202 2.26 11.26 2.01
CA GLU A 202 1.35 10.95 0.91
C GLU A 202 2.11 10.16 -0.17
N VAL A 203 1.46 9.14 -0.73
CA VAL A 203 1.93 8.36 -1.87
C VAL A 203 1.07 8.71 -3.09
N ASP A 204 1.66 8.88 -4.26
CA ASP A 204 0.89 9.18 -5.48
C ASP A 204 0.00 8.01 -5.89
N SER A 205 -1.27 8.07 -5.48
CA SER A 205 -2.32 7.08 -5.80
C SER A 205 -2.79 7.09 -7.25
N SER A 206 -2.40 8.09 -8.04
CA SER A 206 -2.66 8.14 -9.49
C SER A 206 -1.47 7.66 -10.33
N GLY A 207 -0.32 7.50 -9.67
CA GLY A 207 0.97 7.34 -10.30
C GLY A 207 1.35 5.89 -10.64
N PRO A 208 2.65 5.62 -10.74
CA PRO A 208 3.18 4.30 -11.09
C PRO A 208 3.26 3.35 -9.88
N VAL A 209 3.06 3.82 -8.65
CA VAL A 209 3.09 2.97 -7.44
C VAL A 209 1.86 2.06 -7.41
N ARG A 210 2.11 0.75 -7.53
CA ARG A 210 1.06 -0.27 -7.70
C ARG A 210 1.40 -1.55 -6.93
N ASP A 211 0.40 -2.36 -6.65
CA ASP A 211 0.61 -3.73 -6.17
C ASP A 211 1.18 -4.66 -7.27
N VAL A 212 1.38 -5.93 -6.94
CA VAL A 212 1.82 -6.97 -7.90
C VAL A 212 0.79 -7.28 -8.99
N ALA A 213 -0.50 -7.01 -8.76
CA ALA A 213 -1.58 -7.13 -9.73
C ALA A 213 -1.78 -5.83 -10.56
N LEU A 214 -0.90 -4.85 -10.39
CA LEU A 214 -0.90 -3.53 -11.03
C LEU A 214 -2.08 -2.61 -10.65
N ASN A 215 -2.74 -2.86 -9.51
CA ASN A 215 -3.71 -1.92 -8.95
C ASN A 215 -2.99 -0.71 -8.35
N PRO A 216 -3.46 0.53 -8.62
CA PRO A 216 -2.91 1.72 -7.98
C PRO A 216 -3.29 1.76 -6.49
N VAL A 217 -2.49 2.46 -5.69
CA VAL A 217 -2.80 2.74 -4.28
C VAL A 217 -4.20 3.34 -4.16
N ASP A 218 -4.97 2.88 -3.16
CA ASP A 218 -6.31 3.40 -2.88
C ASP A 218 -6.23 4.89 -2.50
N PRO A 219 -6.85 5.80 -3.27
CA PRO A 219 -6.85 7.23 -2.96
C PRO A 219 -7.52 7.57 -1.61
N ALA A 220 -8.32 6.66 -1.05
CA ALA A 220 -8.88 6.84 0.30
C ALA A 220 -7.88 6.53 1.42
N ASN A 221 -6.79 5.82 1.11
CA ASN A 221 -5.80 5.32 2.07
C ASN A 221 -4.36 5.48 1.52
N ASP A 222 -4.09 6.56 0.79
CA ASP A 222 -2.79 6.85 0.18
C ASP A 222 -1.88 7.72 1.08
N SER A 223 -2.34 8.01 2.29
CA SER A 223 -1.64 8.91 3.20
C SER A 223 -1.75 8.49 4.66
N THR A 224 -0.75 8.87 5.45
CA THR A 224 -0.70 8.59 6.88
C THR A 224 0.11 9.65 7.62
N ALA A 225 -0.31 9.97 8.83
CA ALA A 225 0.45 10.85 9.71
C ALA A 225 1.68 10.11 10.28
N LEU A 226 2.74 10.88 10.57
CA LEU A 226 3.87 10.42 11.36
C LEU A 226 4.41 11.54 12.26
N VAL A 227 5.16 11.13 13.29
CA VAL A 227 5.92 12.05 14.14
C VAL A 227 7.40 11.91 13.80
N GLY A 228 8.05 13.04 13.54
CA GLY A 228 9.47 13.12 13.25
C GLY A 228 10.31 12.79 14.48
N VAL A 229 11.39 12.07 14.23
CA VAL A 229 12.52 11.97 15.15
C VAL A 229 13.54 12.96 14.62
N GLY A 230 14.05 13.86 15.45
CA GLY A 230 15.10 14.82 15.07
C GLY A 230 16.29 14.71 16.00
N GLU A 231 17.39 15.40 15.68
CA GLU A 231 18.39 15.63 16.71
C GLU A 231 17.83 16.64 17.71
N LYS A 232 18.01 16.38 19.00
CA LYS A 232 17.65 17.35 20.03
C LYS A 232 18.75 18.40 20.11
N PRO A 233 18.42 19.67 20.35
CA PRO A 233 19.44 20.68 20.61
C PRO A 233 20.28 20.27 21.82
N THR A 234 21.59 20.38 21.71
CA THR A 234 22.52 20.16 22.81
C THR A 234 23.18 21.47 23.20
N LEU A 235 23.31 21.72 24.50
CA LEU A 235 24.12 22.84 25.00
C LEU A 235 25.60 22.49 24.77
N LEU A 236 26.26 23.18 23.84
CA LEU A 236 27.67 22.96 23.55
C LEU A 236 28.55 23.55 24.64
N ARG A 237 28.22 24.77 25.10
CA ARG A 237 28.90 25.46 26.20
C ARG A 237 28.12 26.66 26.72
N ALA A 238 28.50 27.09 27.92
CA ALA A 238 28.09 28.35 28.53
C ALA A 238 29.33 29.24 28.74
N GLU A 239 29.27 30.50 28.31
CA GLU A 239 30.36 31.46 28.41
C GLU A 239 29.96 32.64 29.28
N ALA A 240 30.70 32.89 30.37
CA ALA A 240 30.58 34.12 31.14
C ALA A 240 31.22 35.28 30.37
N ILE A 241 30.40 36.23 29.92
CA ILE A 241 30.83 37.37 29.09
C ILE A 241 31.11 38.60 29.96
N SER A 242 30.39 38.73 31.07
CA SER A 242 30.62 39.75 32.08
C SER A 242 30.12 39.22 33.43
N LYS A 243 30.34 40.01 34.50
CA LYS A 243 29.89 39.67 35.84
C LYS A 243 28.38 39.41 36.00
N THR A 244 27.56 39.73 35.01
CA THR A 244 26.09 39.52 35.04
C THR A 244 25.57 38.94 33.74
N ARG A 245 26.42 38.36 32.88
CA ARG A 245 26.01 37.91 31.54
C ARG A 245 26.62 36.57 31.19
N VAL A 246 25.76 35.66 30.77
CA VAL A 246 26.15 34.34 30.24
C VAL A 246 25.55 34.16 28.86
N ASP A 247 26.36 33.74 27.89
CA ASP A 247 25.87 33.28 26.59
C ASP A 247 25.87 31.75 26.57
N LEU A 248 24.71 31.16 26.29
CA LEU A 248 24.52 29.73 26.09
C LEU A 248 24.54 29.42 24.60
N ILE A 249 25.45 28.55 24.16
CA ILE A 249 25.63 28.21 22.75
C ILE A 249 25.15 26.78 22.52
N PHE A 250 24.16 26.62 21.66
CA PHE A 250 23.55 25.34 21.31
C PHE A 250 24.11 24.78 20.00
N SER A 251 23.89 23.47 19.78
CA SER A 251 24.27 22.78 18.55
C SER A 251 23.50 23.25 17.31
N GLU A 252 22.36 23.89 17.50
CA GLU A 252 21.49 24.36 16.43
C GLU A 252 20.78 25.67 16.78
N THR A 253 20.05 26.23 15.80
CA THR A 253 19.25 27.44 16.01
C THR A 253 18.09 27.15 16.95
N MET A 254 17.97 27.96 18.00
CA MET A 254 16.90 27.80 18.96
C MET A 254 15.66 28.58 18.55
N ARG A 255 14.49 27.96 18.70
CA ARG A 255 13.22 28.66 18.51
C ARG A 255 13.06 29.70 19.61
N ASP A 256 12.84 30.94 19.21
CA ASP A 256 12.50 32.02 20.13
C ASP A 256 11.04 31.88 20.63
N ASN A 257 10.85 31.18 21.76
CA ASN A 257 9.55 30.90 22.35
C ASN A 257 9.58 31.02 23.90
N SER A 258 8.45 30.75 24.55
CA SER A 258 8.34 30.79 26.02
C SER A 258 9.32 29.85 26.71
N ASP A 259 9.57 28.66 26.13
CA ASP A 259 10.37 27.61 26.76
C ASP A 259 11.83 28.07 26.94
N ILE A 260 12.35 28.86 26.00
CA ILE A 260 13.71 29.39 26.08
C ILE A 260 13.77 30.83 26.63
N ARG A 261 12.63 31.52 26.76
CA ARG A 261 12.57 32.89 27.31
C ARG A 261 12.21 32.95 28.79
N THR A 262 11.75 31.85 29.37
CA THR A 262 11.40 31.76 30.80
C THR A 262 12.67 31.64 31.63
N ALA A 263 12.94 32.64 32.46
CA ALA A 263 14.17 32.70 33.26
C ALA A 263 14.26 31.54 34.27
N GLU A 264 13.10 31.10 34.76
CA GLU A 264 12.94 30.00 35.71
C GLU A 264 13.35 28.63 35.13
N ASN A 265 13.51 28.51 33.80
CA ASN A 265 14.00 27.30 33.16
C ASN A 265 15.53 27.17 33.25
N TYR A 266 16.23 28.18 33.77
CA TYR A 266 17.69 28.20 33.93
C TYR A 266 18.06 28.13 35.40
N LEU A 267 18.33 26.92 35.89
CA LEU A 267 18.66 26.67 37.28
C LEU A 267 20.17 26.60 37.44
N TRP A 268 20.69 27.36 38.41
CA TRP A 268 22.09 27.41 38.74
C TRP A 268 22.32 26.80 40.11
N ASP A 269 23.42 26.07 40.24
CA ASP A 269 23.87 25.51 41.51
C ASP A 269 25.40 25.63 41.59
N THR A 270 25.91 25.78 42.81
CA THR A 270 27.33 25.90 43.09
C THR A 270 27.72 24.94 44.22
N ALA A 271 29.01 24.83 44.51
CA ALA A 271 29.45 24.03 45.66
C ALA A 271 29.05 24.68 47.01
N GLU A 272 28.86 25.99 47.03
CA GLU A 272 28.62 26.80 48.22
C GLU A 272 27.37 27.65 47.99
N ALA A 273 26.24 27.28 48.59
CA ALA A 273 24.93 27.90 48.31
C ALA A 273 24.86 29.43 48.49
N GLU A 274 25.81 30.04 49.20
CA GLU A 274 25.91 31.51 49.34
C GLU A 274 26.35 32.20 48.03
N ASP A 275 26.96 31.46 47.10
CA ASP A 275 27.42 31.93 45.80
C ASP A 275 26.41 31.64 44.66
N ASP A 276 25.26 31.04 44.97
CA ASP A 276 24.22 30.75 43.97
C ASP A 276 23.73 32.04 43.29
N ILE A 277 23.56 31.96 41.97
CA ILE A 277 23.04 33.04 41.14
C ILE A 277 21.67 32.66 40.60
N THR A 278 20.86 33.66 40.26
CA THR A 278 19.63 33.43 39.49
C THR A 278 19.74 34.01 38.09
N THR A 279 19.01 33.44 37.14
CA THR A 279 18.74 34.12 35.88
C THR A 279 17.64 35.14 36.11
N ILE A 280 17.97 36.41 35.87
CA ILE A 280 17.05 37.53 36.02
C ILE A 280 16.21 37.69 34.74
N ALA A 281 16.83 37.48 33.57
CA ALA A 281 16.17 37.63 32.28
C ALA A 281 16.89 36.92 31.13
N VAL A 282 16.14 36.61 30.08
CA VAL A 282 16.67 36.20 28.77
C VAL A 282 16.64 37.42 27.83
N LEU A 283 17.80 37.98 27.52
CA LEU A 283 17.94 39.20 26.70
C LEU A 283 17.58 38.97 25.24
N ALA A 284 18.07 37.87 24.67
CA ALA A 284 17.90 37.57 23.26
C ALA A 284 18.11 36.09 23.00
N VAL A 285 17.38 35.60 22.00
CA VAL A 285 17.62 34.33 21.32
C VAL A 285 18.01 34.71 19.90
N ALA A 286 19.26 34.48 19.55
CA ALA A 286 19.78 34.81 18.22
C ALA A 286 20.53 33.60 17.68
N GLU A 287 20.00 33.04 16.59
CA GLU A 287 20.52 31.81 15.99
C GLU A 287 20.62 30.70 17.05
N ASN A 288 21.82 30.21 17.31
CA ASN A 288 22.13 29.16 18.27
C ASN A 288 22.51 29.68 19.66
N THR A 289 22.35 30.98 19.93
CA THR A 289 22.80 31.60 21.17
C THR A 289 21.63 32.16 21.99
N VAL A 290 21.56 31.77 23.26
CA VAL A 290 20.65 32.36 24.25
C VAL A 290 21.47 33.22 25.20
N LYS A 291 21.05 34.48 25.38
CA LYS A 291 21.79 35.45 26.18
C LYS A 291 21.07 35.68 27.50
N LEU A 292 21.69 35.26 28.59
CA LEU A 292 21.14 35.36 29.93
C LEU A 292 21.73 36.57 30.67
N VAL A 293 20.90 37.20 31.49
CA VAL A 293 21.32 38.12 32.54
C VAL A 293 21.17 37.41 33.87
N THR A 294 22.22 37.43 34.66
CA THR A 294 22.24 36.82 36.00
C THR A 294 22.46 37.87 37.07
N ASP A 295 22.33 37.47 38.33
CA ASP A 295 22.96 38.17 39.44
C ASP A 295 24.49 38.26 39.24
N GLU A 296 25.14 39.09 40.07
CA GLU A 296 26.59 39.29 40.02
C GLU A 296 27.33 38.00 40.37
N GLN A 297 28.12 37.50 39.42
CA GLN A 297 28.91 36.27 39.54
C GLN A 297 30.16 36.52 40.40
N THR A 298 30.42 35.62 41.34
CA THR A 298 31.63 35.62 42.15
C THR A 298 32.83 35.15 41.32
N PRO A 299 33.91 35.94 41.19
CA PRO A 299 35.09 35.52 40.43
C PRO A 299 35.67 34.20 40.92
N SER A 300 36.00 33.30 39.98
CA SER A 300 36.59 31.97 40.24
C SER A 300 35.65 30.93 40.87
N VAL A 301 34.34 31.23 40.99
CA VAL A 301 33.34 30.22 41.34
C VAL A 301 32.90 29.46 40.09
N GLN A 302 32.76 28.13 40.22
CA GLN A 302 32.21 27.29 39.17
C GLN A 302 30.71 27.11 39.39
N TYR A 303 29.94 27.40 38.34
CA TYR A 303 28.48 27.29 38.32
C TYR A 303 28.06 26.09 37.49
N ASN A 304 27.11 25.31 38.00
CA ASN A 304 26.44 24.23 37.28
C ASN A 304 25.09 24.72 36.78
N LEU A 305 24.88 24.65 35.47
CA LEU A 305 23.61 25.03 34.84
C LEU A 305 22.78 23.78 34.52
N THR A 306 21.52 23.78 34.95
CA THR A 306 20.49 22.85 34.49
C THR A 306 19.43 23.62 33.72
N ILE A 307 19.05 23.11 32.53
CA ILE A 307 18.01 23.70 31.68
C ILE A 307 16.77 22.80 31.73
N GLY A 308 15.63 23.39 32.12
CA GLY A 308 14.32 22.73 32.23
C GLY A 308 13.43 22.84 31.01
#